data_AF-A0A3D0MQ98-F1
#
_entry.id   AF-A0A3D0MQ98-F1
#
_cell.length_a   1.000
_cell.length_b   1.000
_cell.length_c   1.000
_cell.angle_alpha   90.00
_cell.angle_beta   90.00
_cell.angle_gamma   90.00
#
_symmetry.space_group_name_H-M   'P 1'
#
loop_
_entity.id
_entity.type
_entity.pdbx_description
1 polymer ?
#
loop_
_entity_poly.entity_id
_entity_poly.type
_entity_poly.pdbx_seq_one_letter_code
_entity_poly.pdbx_strand_id
1 'polypeptide(L)'
;MSRLGNRKSSAFSLGVILSAIAQSGSAATAFAVGLVDIHALPYEGAILVMMGASVGSTLLVPLLAIDIDVMAPIFLMGGFVLCHLKKEDFRKIGWVVRGIALILTGMFLLKLGSSIALEGSPIGFFIARLVARPFWLGVTAFFLSAITQGASGVMA
;
A
#
# COMPACT_ATOMS: atom_id res chain seq x y z
N MET A 1 -29.27 13.08 -5.35
CA MET A 1 -28.18 12.66 -6.27
C MET A 1 -27.40 11.53 -5.62
N SER A 2 -27.86 10.30 -5.79
CA SER A 2 -27.42 9.07 -5.09
C SER A 2 -26.84 8.04 -6.08
N ARG A 3 -26.01 8.48 -7.03
CA ARG A 3 -25.51 7.60 -8.10
C ARG A 3 -24.32 6.72 -7.71
N LEU A 4 -23.59 7.06 -6.64
CA LEU A 4 -22.49 6.19 -6.15
C LEU A 4 -22.98 5.00 -5.31
N GLY A 5 -24.15 5.12 -4.65
CA GLY A 5 -24.72 4.05 -3.82
C GLY A 5 -25.52 2.99 -4.57
N ASN A 6 -25.86 3.21 -5.86
CA ASN A 6 -26.80 2.33 -6.57
C ASN A 6 -26.15 1.07 -7.18
N ARG A 7 -24.81 0.94 -7.13
CA ARG A 7 -24.11 -0.29 -7.50
C ARG A 7 -23.17 -0.64 -6.35
N LYS A 8 -23.50 -1.68 -5.58
CA LYS A 8 -22.66 -2.21 -4.48
C LYS A 8 -21.19 -2.40 -4.90
N SER A 9 -20.96 -2.74 -6.17
CA SER A 9 -19.63 -2.86 -6.80
C SER A 9 -18.84 -1.53 -6.92
N SER A 10 -19.52 -0.39 -7.05
CA SER A 10 -18.88 0.94 -7.11
C SER A 10 -18.27 1.35 -5.78
N ALA A 11 -18.93 1.03 -4.67
CA ALA A 11 -18.42 1.30 -3.33
C ALA A 11 -17.20 0.42 -3.01
N PHE A 12 -17.26 -0.87 -3.36
CA PHE A 12 -16.13 -1.79 -3.17
C PHE A 12 -14.89 -1.37 -3.96
N SER A 13 -15.05 -1.08 -5.26
CA SER A 13 -13.94 -0.63 -6.12
C SER A 13 -13.35 0.70 -5.67
N LEU A 14 -14.16 1.62 -5.17
CA LEU A 14 -13.69 2.87 -4.57
C LEU A 14 -12.80 2.61 -3.35
N GLY A 15 -13.15 1.65 -2.48
CA GLY A 15 -12.30 1.23 -1.37
C GLY A 15 -10.99 0.59 -1.80
N VAL A 16 -11.02 -0.27 -2.83
CA VAL A 16 -9.81 -0.87 -3.41
C VAL A 16 -8.87 0.21 -3.94
N ILE A 17 -9.40 1.18 -4.70
CA ILE A 17 -8.60 2.25 -5.31
C ILE A 17 -8.05 3.21 -4.24
N LEU A 18 -8.87 3.61 -3.27
CA LEU A 18 -8.42 4.46 -2.17
C LEU A 18 -7.31 3.80 -1.37
N SER A 19 -7.45 2.52 -1.04
CA SER A 19 -6.42 1.76 -0.33
C SER A 19 -5.18 1.53 -1.19
N ALA A 20 -5.34 1.32 -2.50
CA ALA A 20 -4.20 1.18 -3.41
C ALA A 20 -3.36 2.46 -3.49
N ILE A 21 -4.01 3.63 -3.53
CA ILE A 21 -3.34 4.93 -3.56
C ILE A 21 -2.74 5.27 -2.19
N ALA A 22 -3.51 5.08 -1.12
CA ALA A 22 -3.07 5.37 0.24
C ALA A 22 -2.06 4.35 0.77
N GLN A 23 -1.95 3.17 0.12
CA GLN A 23 -1.22 1.97 0.57
C GLN A 23 -1.56 1.50 1.99
N SER A 24 -2.63 2.04 2.57
CA SER A 24 -2.98 1.87 3.96
C SER A 24 -4.48 1.62 4.07
N GLY A 25 -4.82 0.43 4.58
CA GLY A 25 -6.20 0.06 4.84
C GLY A 25 -6.87 0.98 5.87
N SER A 26 -6.13 1.48 6.87
CA SER A 26 -6.67 2.36 7.91
C SER A 26 -6.94 3.79 7.42
N ALA A 27 -6.15 4.30 6.49
CA ALA A 27 -6.43 5.59 5.86
C ALA A 27 -7.70 5.51 5.01
N ALA A 28 -7.87 4.43 4.24
CA ALA A 28 -9.05 4.22 3.40
C ALA A 28 -10.35 4.05 4.21
N THR A 29 -10.30 3.41 5.40
CA THR A 29 -11.46 3.31 6.30
C THR A 29 -11.83 4.67 6.89
N ALA A 30 -10.84 5.50 7.27
CA ALA A 30 -11.08 6.87 7.74
C ALA A 30 -11.74 7.74 6.65
N PHE A 31 -11.32 7.59 5.38
CA PHE A 31 -11.99 8.23 4.25
C PHE A 31 -13.43 7.73 4.09
N ALA A 32 -13.70 6.43 4.23
CA ALA A 32 -15.04 5.88 4.15
C ALA A 32 -15.97 6.48 5.23
N VAL A 33 -15.48 6.59 6.47
CA VAL A 33 -16.21 7.23 7.58
C VAL A 33 -16.48 8.71 7.28
N GLY A 34 -15.50 9.44 6.75
CA GLY A 34 -15.69 10.84 6.34
C GLY A 34 -16.71 11.03 5.22
N LEU A 35 -16.79 10.10 4.25
CA LEU A 35 -17.80 10.14 3.19
C LEU A 35 -19.22 9.81 3.70
N VAL A 36 -19.35 9.03 4.76
CA VAL A 36 -20.64 8.78 5.44
C VAL A 36 -21.09 10.02 6.18
N ASP A 37 -20.17 10.71 6.86
CA ASP A 37 -20.47 11.91 7.65
C ASP A 37 -21.10 13.03 6.79
N ILE A 38 -20.54 13.25 5.60
CA ILE A 38 -21.10 14.20 4.61
C ILE A 38 -22.31 13.65 3.83
N HIS A 39 -22.87 12.49 4.24
CA HIS A 39 -24.00 11.80 3.60
C HIS A 39 -23.77 11.45 2.10
N ALA A 40 -22.50 11.40 1.66
CA ALA A 40 -22.16 11.06 0.27
C ALA A 40 -22.21 9.54 0.00
N LEU A 41 -22.05 8.73 1.05
CA LEU A 41 -22.17 7.27 1.01
C LEU A 41 -23.14 6.77 2.10
N PRO A 42 -24.04 5.82 1.79
CA PRO A 42 -24.84 5.15 2.81
C PRO A 42 -23.94 4.24 3.68
N TYR A 43 -24.36 3.96 4.91
CA TYR A 43 -23.64 3.07 5.85
C TYR A 43 -23.30 1.70 5.23
N GLU A 44 -24.23 1.13 4.45
CA GLU A 44 -24.03 -0.11 3.71
C GLU A 44 -22.90 -0.01 2.69
N GLY A 45 -22.77 1.15 2.03
CA GLY A 45 -21.69 1.46 1.10
C GLY A 45 -20.35 1.63 1.82
N ALA A 46 -20.34 2.17 3.02
CA ALA A 46 -19.13 2.33 3.83
C ALA A 46 -18.52 0.97 4.20
N ILE A 47 -19.34 0.01 4.61
CA ILE A 47 -18.89 -1.36 4.90
C ILE A 47 -18.26 -1.98 3.64
N LEU A 48 -18.86 -1.77 2.47
CA LEU A 48 -18.31 -2.24 1.19
C LEU A 48 -16.99 -1.56 0.83
N VAL A 49 -16.82 -0.26 1.10
CA VAL A 49 -15.56 0.47 0.93
C VAL A 49 -14.49 -0.09 1.88
N MET A 50 -14.83 -0.33 3.15
CA MET A 50 -13.90 -0.88 4.14
C MET A 50 -13.44 -2.30 3.77
N MET A 51 -14.37 -3.14 3.32
CA MET A 51 -14.06 -4.47 2.79
C MET A 51 -13.17 -4.39 1.55
N GLY A 52 -13.48 -3.49 0.62
CA GLY A 52 -12.65 -3.24 -0.56
C GLY A 52 -11.26 -2.73 -0.22
N ALA A 53 -11.12 -1.88 0.80
CA ALA A 53 -9.84 -1.36 1.24
C ALA A 53 -8.89 -2.44 1.76
N SER A 54 -9.40 -3.39 2.56
CA SER A 54 -8.63 -4.53 3.07
C SER A 54 -8.16 -5.47 1.95
N VAL A 55 -9.04 -5.72 0.97
CA VAL A 55 -8.68 -6.50 -0.23
C VAL A 55 -7.63 -5.75 -1.05
N GLY A 56 -7.81 -4.44 -1.27
CA GLY A 56 -6.90 -3.60 -2.04
C GLY A 56 -5.48 -3.59 -1.46
N SER A 57 -5.33 -3.44 -0.14
CA SER A 57 -4.01 -3.48 0.51
C SER A 57 -3.33 -4.84 0.36
N THR A 58 -4.11 -5.92 0.34
CA THR A 58 -3.57 -7.28 0.13
C THR A 58 -3.12 -7.49 -1.31
N LEU A 59 -3.85 -6.95 -2.29
CA LEU A 59 -3.50 -7.06 -3.72
C LEU A 59 -2.22 -6.29 -4.08
N LEU A 60 -1.86 -5.26 -3.31
CA LEU A 60 -0.60 -4.55 -3.52
C LEU A 60 0.62 -5.42 -3.22
N VAL A 61 0.55 -6.35 -2.26
CA VAL A 61 1.73 -7.13 -1.85
C VAL A 61 2.29 -7.97 -3.00
N PRO A 62 1.52 -8.82 -3.72
CA PRO A 62 2.03 -9.53 -4.88
C PRO A 62 2.39 -8.61 -6.04
N LEU A 63 1.66 -7.50 -6.21
CA LEU A 63 1.90 -6.54 -7.29
C LEU A 63 3.25 -5.83 -7.12
N LEU A 64 3.62 -5.51 -5.88
CA LEU A 64 4.90 -4.90 -5.53
C LEU A 64 6.03 -5.92 -5.38
N ALA A 65 5.70 -7.20 -5.15
CA ALA A 65 6.70 -8.27 -5.13
C ALA A 65 7.25 -8.61 -6.53
N ILE A 66 6.55 -8.24 -7.60
CA ILE A 66 7.04 -8.34 -8.99
C ILE A 66 8.09 -7.24 -9.21
N ASP A 67 9.33 -7.65 -9.45
CA ASP A 67 10.49 -6.88 -9.94
C ASP A 67 10.44 -5.36 -9.67
N ILE A 68 10.23 -4.98 -8.40
CA ILE A 68 10.22 -3.57 -7.97
C ILE A 68 11.55 -2.88 -8.29
N ASP A 69 12.60 -3.69 -8.38
CA ASP A 69 13.98 -3.29 -8.64
C ASP A 69 14.13 -2.65 -10.04
N VAL A 70 13.27 -3.02 -10.99
CA VAL A 70 13.23 -2.43 -12.35
C VAL A 70 12.09 -1.41 -12.48
N MET A 71 10.95 -1.63 -11.82
CA MET A 71 9.80 -0.72 -11.90
C MET A 71 10.01 0.64 -11.20
N ALA A 72 10.69 0.66 -10.05
CA ALA A 72 10.90 1.90 -9.28
C ALA A 72 11.59 3.03 -10.07
N PRO A 73 12.75 2.80 -10.74
CA PRO A 73 13.39 3.86 -11.53
C PRO A 73 12.59 4.28 -12.76
N ILE A 74 11.86 3.37 -13.40
CA ILE A 74 11.00 3.66 -14.57
C ILE A 74 9.82 4.55 -14.19
N PHE A 75 9.17 4.29 -13.05
CA PHE A 75 8.06 5.12 -12.57
C PHE A 75 8.54 6.53 -12.15
N LEU A 76 9.76 6.63 -11.59
CA LEU A 76 10.41 7.89 -11.24
C LEU A 76 10.73 8.72 -12.49
N MET A 77 11.30 8.08 -13.52
CA MET A 77 11.61 8.72 -14.79
C MET A 77 10.33 9.17 -15.52
N GLY A 78 9.28 8.32 -15.53
CA GLY A 78 7.97 8.65 -16.10
C GLY A 78 7.28 9.81 -15.37
N GLY A 79 7.32 9.85 -14.04
CA GLY A 79 6.78 10.95 -13.24
C GLY A 79 7.53 12.27 -13.43
N PHE A 80 8.86 12.21 -13.58
CA PHE A 80 9.68 13.40 -13.86
C PHE A 80 9.38 13.99 -15.24
N VAL A 81 9.23 13.14 -16.26
CA VAL A 81 8.90 13.56 -17.64
C VAL A 81 7.48 14.13 -17.73
N LEU A 82 6.48 13.51 -17.07
CA LEU A 82 5.11 14.01 -17.08
C LEU A 82 4.96 15.38 -16.41
N CYS A 83 5.71 15.66 -15.34
CA CYS A 83 5.72 16.97 -14.69
C CYS A 83 6.29 18.09 -15.57
N HIS A 84 7.11 17.75 -16.57
CA HIS A 84 7.71 18.71 -17.50
C HIS A 84 6.80 19.10 -18.67
N LEU A 85 5.63 18.47 -18.81
CA LEU A 85 4.66 18.80 -19.85
C LEU A 85 3.86 20.06 -19.46
N LYS A 86 3.82 21.04 -20.36
CA LYS A 86 3.24 22.38 -20.13
C LYS A 86 1.70 22.42 -19.99
N LYS A 87 0.98 21.31 -20.20
CA LYS A 87 -0.50 21.28 -20.12
C LYS A 87 -0.96 21.13 -18.66
N GLU A 88 -1.87 21.99 -18.21
CA GLU A 88 -2.30 22.04 -16.80
C GLU A 88 -2.95 20.73 -16.31
N ASP A 89 -3.70 20.03 -17.16
CA ASP A 89 -4.31 18.74 -16.80
C ASP A 89 -3.28 17.63 -16.62
N PHE A 90 -2.23 17.61 -17.45
CA PHE A 90 -1.12 16.67 -17.32
C PHE A 90 -0.24 16.99 -16.11
N ARG A 91 -0.13 18.27 -15.74
CA ARG A 91 0.62 18.71 -14.57
C ARG A 91 0.00 18.20 -13.26
N LYS A 92 -1.34 18.23 -13.14
CA LYS A 92 -2.06 17.69 -11.97
C LYS A 92 -1.84 16.19 -11.80
N ILE A 93 -1.94 15.43 -12.90
CA ILE A 93 -1.66 13.99 -12.91
C ILE A 93 -0.18 13.74 -12.60
N GLY A 94 0.73 14.57 -13.12
CA GLY A 94 2.17 14.50 -12.85
C GLY A 94 2.52 14.60 -11.37
N TRP A 95 1.85 15.47 -10.60
CA TRP A 95 2.04 15.56 -9.14
C TRP A 95 1.67 14.27 -8.41
N VAL A 96 0.55 13.64 -8.80
CA VAL A 96 0.10 12.36 -8.22
C VAL A 96 1.07 11.23 -8.58
N VAL A 97 1.45 11.13 -9.86
CA VAL A 97 2.37 10.10 -10.36
C VAL A 97 3.75 10.25 -9.71
N ARG A 98 4.26 11.48 -9.57
CA ARG A 98 5.54 11.75 -8.89
C ARG A 98 5.51 11.37 -7.41
N GLY A 99 4.40 11.61 -6.71
CA GLY A 99 4.21 11.17 -5.32
C GLY A 99 4.29 9.64 -5.20
N ILE A 100 3.57 8.92 -6.06
CA ILE A 100 3.61 7.45 -6.10
C ILE A 100 5.04 6.96 -6.42
N ALA A 101 5.71 7.58 -7.39
CA ALA A 101 7.08 7.21 -7.74
C ALA A 101 8.08 7.43 -6.58
N LEU A 102 7.90 8.49 -5.80
CA LEU A 102 8.74 8.79 -4.64
C LEU A 102 8.55 7.75 -3.53
N ILE A 103 7.31 7.31 -3.28
CA ILE A 103 7.00 6.24 -2.34
C ILE A 103 7.64 4.92 -2.79
N LEU A 104 7.50 4.54 -4.07
CA LEU A 104 8.10 3.33 -4.63
C LEU A 104 9.63 3.34 -4.51
N THR A 105 10.25 4.49 -4.76
CA THR A 105 11.71 4.67 -4.63
C THR A 105 12.16 4.54 -3.17
N GLY A 106 11.40 5.11 -2.23
CA GLY A 106 11.66 4.95 -0.79
C GLY A 106 11.61 3.49 -0.37
N MET A 107 10.63 2.73 -0.84
CA MET A 107 10.51 1.30 -0.56
C MET A 107 11.69 0.48 -1.13
N PHE A 108 12.16 0.80 -2.33
CA PHE A 108 13.37 0.19 -2.90
C PHE A 108 14.62 0.49 -2.04
N LEU A 109 14.76 1.73 -1.57
CA LEU A 109 15.87 2.14 -0.71
C LEU A 109 15.84 1.42 0.64
N LEU A 110 14.65 1.22 1.23
CA LEU A 110 14.46 0.42 2.44
C LEU A 110 14.86 -1.04 2.24
N LYS A 111 14.48 -1.65 1.11
CA LYS A 111 14.83 -3.03 0.74
C LYS A 111 16.34 -3.22 0.56
N LEU A 112 17.01 -2.25 -0.05
CA LEU A 112 18.48 -2.26 -0.17
C LEU A 112 19.17 -2.04 1.19
N GLY A 113 18.63 -1.15 2.02
CA GLY A 113 19.19 -0.88 3.35
C GLY A 113 19.07 -2.07 4.31
N SER A 114 17.96 -2.82 4.25
CA SER A 114 17.74 -3.98 5.11
C SER A 114 18.69 -5.14 4.78
N SER A 115 18.99 -5.39 3.50
CA SER A 115 19.93 -6.44 3.11
C SER A 115 21.36 -6.16 3.60
N ILE A 116 21.80 -4.90 3.49
CA ILE A 116 23.15 -4.48 3.93
C ILE A 116 23.27 -4.50 5.46
N ALA A 117 22.20 -4.16 6.19
CA ALA A 117 22.18 -4.18 7.66
C ALA A 117 22.25 -5.60 8.26
N LEU A 118 21.79 -6.60 7.51
CA LEU A 118 21.76 -8.00 7.95
C LEU A 118 23.09 -8.73 7.75
N GLU A 119 23.94 -8.30 6.82
CA GLU A 119 25.26 -8.90 6.58
C GLU A 119 26.29 -8.59 7.69
N GLY A 120 26.12 -7.49 8.42
CA GLY A 120 27.09 -7.02 9.43
C GLY A 120 26.72 -7.28 10.90
N SER A 121 25.53 -7.83 11.19
CA SER A 121 25.00 -7.89 12.57
C SER A 121 24.67 -9.31 13.06
N PRO A 122 24.85 -9.62 14.37
CA PRO A 122 24.50 -10.93 14.94
C PRO A 122 23.00 -11.28 14.84
N ILE A 123 22.16 -10.30 14.52
CA ILE A 123 20.72 -10.48 14.28
C ILE A 123 20.46 -11.21 12.95
N GLY A 124 21.29 -11.01 11.91
CA GLY A 124 21.15 -11.71 10.63
C GLY A 124 21.32 -13.23 10.77
N PHE A 125 22.27 -13.67 11.61
CA PHE A 125 22.45 -15.09 11.94
C PHE A 125 21.28 -15.67 12.75
N PHE A 126 20.71 -14.89 13.69
CA PHE A 126 19.54 -15.31 14.48
C PHE A 126 18.28 -15.46 13.61
N ILE A 127 18.07 -14.53 12.67
CA ILE A 127 16.97 -14.60 11.69
C ILE A 127 17.16 -15.79 10.75
N ALA A 128 18.36 -16.05 10.23
CA ALA A 128 18.62 -17.22 9.39
C ALA A 128 18.37 -18.55 10.14
N ARG A 129 18.69 -18.60 11.44
CA ARG A 129 18.39 -19.76 12.31
C ARG A 129 16.89 -19.92 12.59
N LEU A 130 16.16 -18.82 12.71
CA LEU A 130 14.69 -18.81 12.86
C LEU A 130 13.99 -19.23 11.55
N VAL A 131 14.49 -18.80 10.39
CA VAL A 131 13.99 -19.20 9.07
C VAL A 131 14.14 -20.70 8.83
N ALA A 132 15.20 -21.33 9.36
CA ALA A 132 15.38 -22.77 9.30
C ALA A 132 14.33 -23.60 10.09
N ARG A 133 13.43 -22.96 10.87
CA ARG A 133 12.32 -23.62 11.59
C ARG A 133 10.97 -22.96 11.27
N PRO A 134 10.25 -23.42 10.23
CA PRO A 134 9.05 -22.75 9.71
C PRO A 134 7.93 -22.56 10.75
N PHE A 135 7.82 -23.46 11.74
CA PHE A 135 6.85 -23.33 12.83
C PHE A 135 7.14 -22.12 13.75
N TRP A 136 8.40 -21.91 14.14
CA TRP A 136 8.78 -20.81 15.04
C TRP A 136 8.76 -19.46 14.33
N LEU A 137 9.04 -19.43 13.02
CA LEU A 137 8.88 -18.25 12.19
C LEU A 137 7.41 -17.79 12.16
N GLY A 138 6.47 -18.72 11.98
CA GLY A 138 5.03 -18.40 11.99
C GLY A 138 4.55 -17.82 13.34
N VAL A 139 4.99 -18.40 14.46
CA VAL A 139 4.61 -17.93 15.80
C VAL A 139 5.18 -16.54 16.11
N THR A 140 6.47 -16.32 15.82
CA THR A 140 7.10 -15.01 16.03
C THR A 140 6.51 -13.93 15.14
N ALA A 141 6.25 -14.24 13.87
CA ALA A 141 5.55 -13.34 12.94
C ALA A 141 4.12 -13.00 13.40
N PHE A 142 3.39 -13.97 13.96
CA PHE A 142 2.04 -13.77 14.47
C PHE A 142 2.02 -12.80 15.67
N PHE A 143 2.89 -13.01 16.66
CA PHE A 143 2.97 -12.10 17.81
C PHE A 143 3.47 -10.71 17.43
N LEU A 144 4.45 -10.63 16.51
CA LEU A 144 4.92 -9.34 16.01
C LEU A 144 3.83 -8.60 15.25
N SER A 145 3.03 -9.30 14.42
CA SER A 145 1.87 -8.73 13.71
C SER A 145 0.78 -8.26 14.67
N ALA A 146 0.55 -9.00 15.75
CA ALA A 146 -0.44 -8.64 16.75
C ALA A 146 -0.07 -7.35 17.50
N ILE A 147 1.22 -7.11 17.73
CA ILE A 147 1.72 -5.90 18.38
C ILE A 147 1.69 -4.71 17.42
N THR A 148 2.04 -4.89 16.14
CA THR A 148 2.07 -3.80 15.16
C THR A 148 0.69 -3.42 14.60
N GLN A 149 -0.36 -4.21 14.89
CA GLN A 149 -1.74 -4.03 14.40
C GLN A 149 -1.85 -3.75 12.89
N GLY A 150 -0.85 -4.16 12.10
CA GLY A 150 -0.75 -3.83 10.68
C GLY A 150 -0.07 -4.94 9.90
N ALA A 151 -0.79 -5.51 8.94
CA ALA A 151 -0.28 -6.54 8.02
C ALA A 151 0.96 -6.07 7.22
N SER A 152 1.16 -4.76 7.09
CA SER A 152 2.32 -4.15 6.42
C SER A 152 3.62 -4.18 7.24
N GLY A 153 3.56 -4.36 8.57
CA GLY A 153 4.73 -4.33 9.44
C GLY A 153 5.51 -5.65 9.52
N VAL A 154 4.96 -6.75 8.99
CA VAL A 154 5.57 -8.10 9.07
C VAL A 154 6.07 -8.60 7.71
N MET A 155 5.74 -7.91 6.62
CA MET A 155 6.20 -8.24 5.26
C MET A 155 7.31 -7.32 4.74
N ALA A 156 7.69 -6.28 5.49
CA ALA A 156 8.74 -5.32 5.13
C ALA A 156 10.11 -5.71 5.71
#